data_AF-A0A7J6Q737-F1
#
_entry.id   AF-A0A7J6Q737-F1
#
_cell.length_a   1.000
_cell.length_b   1.000
_cell.length_c   1.000
_cell.angle_alpha   90.00
_cell.angle_beta   90.00
_cell.angle_gamma   90.00
#
_symmetry.space_group_name_H-M   'P 1'
#
loop_
_entity.id
_entity.type
_entity.pdbx_description
1 polymer ?
#
loop_
_entity_poly.entity_id
_entity_poly.type
_entity_poly.pdbx_seq_one_letter_code
_entity_poly.pdbx_strand_id
1 'polypeptide(L)'
;MDAEKGLMFVELAVDKNLEYGLDYAFQVGAINPPALPPDGQNVFQFETQMAGVILHLKEDVPGFELKLLDTAKIDAEKTSQREPLNLLTFTLKSVKILPGNTIVMIDGPPGFIFTCAFVSYINLGPTTTCTPDSDKVQFQFDALDEKEANEEFQIKVYVRNPQFTPQPNTWDFRLLSPLGLFIDIRLGVPGFDITGLVEASIVPEFTYKRHRNNIAVHFLPSTIMNRADIGNEIVLTAPSGFTFPTNCSHFNMKPEASGIPGYEIPDDYVFPPVGTTCGGSENVLTVRFPPGAGLQRYRYVMRVDVINAKSNANRSITDTNPPFWSFTTRVNNEGVIRNVDANMTVQGFWVTDLIIPHIGRASGLPLYPMLVLSMMISAVM
;
A
#
# COMPACT_ATOMS: atom_id res chain seq x y z
N MET A 1 -32.96 -18.14 -12.12
CA MET A 1 -31.93 -17.32 -12.81
C MET A 1 -32.03 -17.67 -14.27
N ASP A 2 -32.38 -16.69 -15.11
CA ASP A 2 -32.34 -16.88 -16.56
C ASP A 2 -30.95 -16.48 -17.04
N ALA A 3 -30.14 -17.48 -17.39
CA ALA A 3 -28.75 -17.29 -17.79
C ALA A 3 -28.61 -16.53 -19.11
N GLU A 4 -29.64 -16.48 -19.95
CA GLU A 4 -29.61 -15.75 -21.23
C GLU A 4 -29.87 -14.25 -21.04
N LYS A 5 -30.63 -13.86 -20.02
CA LYS A 5 -30.99 -12.46 -19.75
C LYS A 5 -30.21 -11.82 -18.61
N GLY A 6 -29.48 -12.61 -17.81
CA GLY A 6 -28.75 -12.11 -16.65
C GLY A 6 -29.66 -11.58 -15.53
N LEU A 7 -30.97 -11.90 -15.57
CA LEU A 7 -31.96 -11.42 -14.62
C LEU A 7 -32.19 -12.45 -13.49
N MET A 8 -32.24 -11.96 -12.26
CA MET A 8 -32.74 -12.70 -11.11
C MET A 8 -34.23 -12.41 -10.95
N PHE A 9 -35.06 -13.44 -11.04
CA PHE A 9 -36.51 -13.33 -10.83
C PHE A 9 -36.92 -14.10 -9.56
N VAL A 10 -37.96 -13.59 -8.90
CA VAL A 10 -38.67 -14.30 -7.83
C VAL A 10 -39.98 -14.80 -8.46
N GLU A 11 -40.10 -16.11 -8.61
CA GLU A 11 -41.34 -16.73 -9.10
C GLU A 11 -42.27 -17.03 -7.92
N LEU A 12 -43.48 -16.47 -7.97
CA LEU A 12 -44.53 -16.72 -7.00
C LEU A 12 -45.60 -17.58 -7.64
N ALA A 13 -45.60 -18.88 -7.35
CA ALA A 13 -46.67 -19.79 -7.76
C ALA A 13 -47.90 -19.57 -6.87
N VAL A 14 -49.03 -19.23 -7.50
CA VAL A 14 -50.30 -19.03 -6.79
C VAL A 14 -51.21 -20.21 -7.08
N ASP A 15 -51.45 -21.06 -6.07
CA ASP A 15 -52.27 -22.28 -6.19
C ASP A 15 -53.78 -22.00 -6.38
N LYS A 16 -54.20 -20.74 -6.21
CA LYS A 16 -55.58 -20.30 -6.38
C LYS A 16 -55.66 -19.21 -7.44
N ASN A 17 -56.76 -19.18 -8.18
CA ASN A 17 -57.02 -18.12 -9.14
C ASN A 17 -57.01 -16.75 -8.43
N LEU A 18 -56.26 -15.81 -8.98
CA LEU A 18 -56.40 -14.39 -8.64
C LEU A 18 -57.73 -13.91 -9.22
N GLU A 19 -58.57 -13.29 -8.39
CA GLU A 19 -59.87 -12.78 -8.78
C GLU A 19 -59.75 -11.38 -9.39
N TYR A 20 -60.55 -11.14 -10.42
CA TYR A 20 -60.57 -9.86 -11.10
C TYR A 20 -61.12 -8.75 -10.20
N GLY A 21 -60.42 -7.61 -10.14
CA GLY A 21 -60.84 -6.43 -9.39
C GLY A 21 -60.49 -6.43 -7.90
N LEU A 22 -59.70 -7.41 -7.43
CA LEU A 22 -59.11 -7.40 -6.09
C LEU A 22 -57.65 -6.95 -6.15
N ASP A 23 -57.28 -6.11 -5.18
CA ASP A 23 -55.89 -5.71 -4.98
C ASP A 23 -55.14 -6.78 -4.19
N TYR A 24 -54.01 -7.21 -4.75
CA TYR A 24 -53.12 -8.18 -4.11
C TYR A 24 -51.82 -7.49 -3.70
N ALA A 25 -51.29 -7.88 -2.55
CA ALA A 25 -49.99 -7.45 -2.08
C ALA A 25 -49.17 -8.68 -1.65
N PHE A 26 -47.87 -8.62 -1.92
CA PHE A 26 -46.90 -9.60 -1.48
C PHE A 26 -45.64 -8.87 -0.99
N GLN A 27 -44.86 -9.55 -0.16
CA GLN A 27 -43.58 -9.05 0.30
C GLN A 27 -42.52 -10.10 0.02
N VAL A 28 -41.41 -9.65 -0.56
CA VAL A 28 -40.24 -10.48 -0.81
C VAL A 28 -39.02 -9.84 -0.16
N GLY A 29 -38.14 -10.67 0.39
CA GLY A 29 -36.83 -10.22 0.83
C GLY A 29 -35.89 -10.17 -0.37
N ALA A 30 -35.19 -9.06 -0.55
CA ALA A 30 -34.13 -8.91 -1.54
C ALA A 30 -32.83 -8.49 -0.86
N ILE A 31 -31.70 -8.95 -1.41
CA ILE A 31 -30.38 -8.47 -1.01
C ILE A 31 -30.04 -7.30 -1.92
N ASN A 32 -29.82 -6.12 -1.33
CA ASN A 32 -29.44 -4.93 -2.09
C ASN A 32 -28.05 -5.13 -2.74
N PRO A 33 -27.83 -4.59 -3.94
CA PRO A 33 -26.50 -4.56 -4.53
C PRO A 33 -25.55 -3.68 -3.70
N PRO A 34 -24.22 -3.91 -3.77
CA PRO A 34 -23.24 -3.18 -2.98
C PRO A 34 -23.11 -1.69 -3.36
N ALA A 35 -23.62 -1.32 -4.54
CA ALA A 35 -23.69 0.05 -5.02
C ALA A 35 -24.99 0.26 -5.79
N LEU A 36 -25.41 1.52 -5.93
CA LEU A 36 -26.55 1.89 -6.75
C LEU A 36 -26.29 1.43 -8.20
N PRO A 37 -27.24 0.74 -8.85
CA PRO A 37 -27.14 0.45 -10.27
C PRO A 37 -27.00 1.75 -11.08
N PRO A 38 -26.34 1.72 -12.26
CA PRO A 38 -26.31 2.85 -13.19
C PRO A 38 -27.70 3.41 -13.48
N ASP A 39 -27.77 4.68 -13.87
CA ASP A 39 -29.02 5.34 -14.23
C ASP A 39 -29.85 4.51 -15.24
N GLY A 40 -31.13 4.32 -14.93
CA GLY A 40 -32.04 3.50 -15.73
C GLY A 40 -31.96 1.99 -15.49
N GLN A 41 -31.03 1.50 -14.66
CA GLN A 41 -30.92 0.06 -14.32
C GLN A 41 -31.54 -0.29 -12.96
N ASN A 42 -31.88 0.71 -12.14
CA ASN A 42 -32.59 0.49 -10.87
C ASN A 42 -34.11 0.41 -11.11
N VAL A 43 -34.52 -0.61 -11.86
CA VAL A 43 -35.93 -0.86 -12.21
C VAL A 43 -36.28 -2.31 -11.91
N PHE A 44 -37.52 -2.52 -11.47
CA PHE A 44 -38.10 -3.84 -11.30
C PHE A 44 -39.03 -4.13 -12.48
N GLN A 45 -38.98 -5.37 -12.94
CA GLN A 45 -39.95 -5.92 -13.88
C GLN A 45 -40.97 -6.77 -13.11
N PHE A 46 -42.25 -6.48 -13.31
CA PHE A 46 -43.34 -7.29 -12.79
C PHE A 46 -44.11 -7.92 -13.93
N GLU A 47 -44.28 -9.23 -13.87
CA GLU A 47 -45.08 -9.99 -14.83
C GLU A 47 -46.00 -10.98 -14.12
N THR A 48 -47.19 -11.16 -14.69
CA THR A 48 -48.07 -12.27 -14.32
C THR A 48 -48.19 -13.20 -15.51
N GLN A 49 -48.02 -14.49 -15.30
CA GLN A 49 -48.08 -15.49 -16.35
C GLN A 49 -49.13 -16.55 -16.06
N MET A 50 -49.75 -17.11 -17.10
CA MET A 50 -50.62 -18.28 -17.03
C MET A 50 -50.29 -19.22 -18.18
N ALA A 51 -49.93 -20.46 -17.86
CA ALA A 51 -49.56 -21.49 -18.85
C ALA A 51 -48.49 -21.02 -19.86
N GLY A 52 -47.49 -20.27 -19.40
CA GLY A 52 -46.40 -19.74 -20.24
C GLY A 52 -46.77 -18.50 -21.06
N VAL A 53 -47.97 -17.94 -20.89
CA VAL A 53 -48.41 -16.70 -21.54
C VAL A 53 -48.35 -15.55 -20.53
N ILE A 54 -47.63 -14.49 -20.88
CA ILE A 54 -47.61 -13.24 -20.10
C ILE A 54 -48.96 -12.54 -20.27
N LEU A 55 -49.68 -12.37 -19.15
CA LEU A 55 -50.99 -11.72 -19.11
C LEU A 55 -50.86 -10.21 -18.83
N HIS A 56 -49.94 -9.85 -17.94
CA HIS A 56 -49.65 -8.46 -17.56
C HIS A 56 -48.15 -8.30 -17.43
N LEU A 57 -47.64 -7.15 -17.86
CA LEU A 57 -46.22 -6.82 -17.85
C LEU A 57 -46.04 -5.34 -17.51
N LYS A 58 -45.10 -5.08 -16.60
CA LYS A 58 -44.63 -3.75 -16.24
C LYS A 58 -43.11 -3.78 -16.13
N GLU A 59 -42.40 -3.24 -17.12
CA GLU A 59 -40.94 -3.35 -17.25
C GLU A 59 -40.17 -2.27 -16.47
N ASP A 60 -40.79 -1.11 -16.24
CA ASP A 60 -40.14 0.06 -15.62
C ASP A 60 -40.77 0.42 -14.27
N VAL A 61 -40.90 -0.53 -13.34
CA VAL A 61 -41.28 -0.18 -11.97
C VAL A 61 -40.05 0.47 -11.32
N PRO A 62 -40.11 1.76 -10.92
CA PRO A 62 -38.95 2.42 -10.33
C PRO A 62 -38.50 1.65 -9.10
N GLY A 63 -37.18 1.40 -9.02
CA GLY A 63 -36.57 0.88 -7.81
C GLY A 63 -36.55 1.94 -6.71
N PHE A 64 -35.77 1.64 -5.68
CA PHE A 64 -35.57 2.53 -4.54
C PHE A 64 -34.10 2.90 -4.43
N GLU A 65 -33.82 4.08 -3.90
CA GLU A 65 -32.45 4.48 -3.65
C GLU A 65 -31.82 3.62 -2.56
N LEU A 66 -30.55 3.26 -2.75
CA LEU A 66 -29.78 2.66 -1.68
C LEU A 66 -29.39 3.74 -0.67
N LYS A 67 -29.52 3.38 0.60
CA LYS A 67 -29.09 4.20 1.73
C LYS A 67 -27.56 4.17 1.84
N LEU A 68 -26.92 5.01 1.03
CA LEU A 68 -25.47 5.12 0.99
C LEU A 68 -24.98 6.22 1.93
N LEU A 69 -23.87 5.94 2.59
CA LEU A 69 -23.07 6.96 3.27
C LEU A 69 -22.55 7.96 2.21
N ASP A 70 -22.70 9.26 2.44
CA ASP A 70 -22.30 10.31 1.48
C ASP A 70 -20.77 10.40 1.36
N THR A 71 -20.08 10.43 2.51
CA THR A 71 -18.62 10.39 2.57
C THR A 71 -18.17 9.19 3.39
N ALA A 72 -17.33 8.33 2.80
CA ALA A 72 -16.44 7.41 3.51
C ALA A 72 -15.04 7.54 2.91
N LYS A 73 -14.12 8.12 3.69
CA LYS A 73 -12.72 8.31 3.26
C LYS A 73 -11.77 7.75 4.31
N ILE A 74 -10.67 7.20 3.82
CA ILE A 74 -9.57 6.65 4.62
C ILE A 74 -8.30 7.40 4.25
N ASP A 75 -7.67 8.03 5.23
CA ASP A 75 -6.34 8.61 5.08
C ASP A 75 -5.39 7.91 6.05
N ALA A 76 -4.31 7.34 5.51
CA ALA A 76 -3.25 6.71 6.29
C ALA A 76 -2.09 7.70 6.47
N GLU A 77 -1.63 7.88 7.70
CA GLU A 77 -0.46 8.73 7.96
C GLU A 77 0.83 8.07 7.46
N LYS A 78 0.94 6.76 7.63
CA LYS A 78 2.05 5.94 7.13
C LYS A 78 1.49 4.72 6.40
N THR A 79 2.27 4.08 5.55
CA THR A 79 1.83 2.83 4.89
C THR A 79 2.83 1.68 5.04
N SER A 80 3.89 1.89 5.82
CA SER A 80 4.96 0.90 5.98
C SER A 80 4.55 -0.24 6.89
N GLN A 81 5.02 -1.44 6.55
CA GLN A 81 4.91 -2.65 7.37
C GLN A 81 5.82 -2.65 8.61
N ARG A 82 6.82 -1.74 8.67
CA ARG A 82 7.79 -1.68 9.78
C ARG A 82 7.25 -1.04 11.05
N GLU A 83 6.30 -0.14 10.90
CA GLU A 83 5.72 0.55 12.05
C GLU A 83 4.77 -0.40 12.76
N PRO A 84 4.89 -0.58 14.09
CA PRO A 84 4.03 -1.50 14.83
C PRO A 84 2.57 -1.08 14.74
N LEU A 85 2.31 0.23 14.60
CA LEU A 85 1.01 0.84 14.43
C LEU A 85 1.07 1.99 13.43
N ASN A 86 0.03 2.09 12.62
CA ASN A 86 -0.23 3.13 11.65
C ASN A 86 -1.49 3.90 12.06
N LEU A 87 -1.46 5.23 12.03
CA LEU A 87 -2.65 6.03 12.32
C LEU A 87 -3.50 6.14 11.06
N LEU A 88 -4.73 5.66 11.15
CA LEU A 88 -5.76 5.86 10.13
C LEU A 88 -6.75 6.92 10.59
N THR A 89 -7.10 7.82 9.68
CA THR A 89 -8.19 8.78 9.86
C THR A 89 -9.33 8.38 8.94
N PHE A 90 -10.47 8.01 9.54
CA PHE A 90 -11.71 7.80 8.84
C PHE A 90 -12.53 9.08 8.88
N THR A 91 -12.95 9.56 7.71
CA THR A 91 -13.87 10.70 7.59
C THR A 91 -15.21 10.20 7.08
N LEU A 92 -16.27 10.45 7.84
CA LEU A 92 -17.59 9.91 7.61
C LEU A 92 -18.65 11.03 7.63
N LYS A 93 -19.62 10.94 6.72
CA LYS A 93 -20.74 11.88 6.64
C LYS A 93 -21.98 11.17 6.09
N SER A 94 -23.10 11.29 6.80
CA SER A 94 -24.40 10.76 6.37
C SER A 94 -25.34 11.91 6.02
N VAL A 95 -26.24 11.71 5.05
CA VAL A 95 -27.33 12.66 4.76
C VAL A 95 -28.49 12.55 5.75
N LYS A 96 -28.39 11.66 6.73
CA LYS A 96 -29.41 11.40 7.76
C LYS A 96 -28.92 11.85 9.12
N ILE A 97 -29.88 12.10 10.00
CA ILE A 97 -29.62 12.29 11.42
C ILE A 97 -29.10 10.97 12.00
N LEU A 98 -28.00 11.03 12.74
CA LEU A 98 -27.43 9.90 13.47
C LEU A 98 -27.75 10.06 14.96
N PRO A 99 -28.65 9.26 15.54
CA PRO A 99 -28.97 9.40 16.95
C PRO A 99 -27.77 9.04 17.85
N GLY A 100 -27.81 9.48 19.10
CA GLY A 100 -26.89 8.96 20.12
C GLY A 100 -26.95 7.42 20.21
N ASN A 101 -25.86 6.79 20.64
CA ASN A 101 -25.63 5.34 20.55
C ASN A 101 -25.62 4.75 19.12
N THR A 102 -25.49 5.55 18.07
CA THR A 102 -25.20 5.03 16.72
C THR A 102 -23.91 4.22 16.74
N ILE A 103 -23.89 3.08 16.05
CA ILE A 103 -22.72 2.21 15.92
C ILE A 103 -22.13 2.37 14.53
N VAL A 104 -20.87 2.77 14.46
CA VAL A 104 -20.05 2.77 13.25
C VAL A 104 -19.26 1.47 13.22
N MET A 105 -19.54 0.62 12.23
CA MET A 105 -18.74 -0.56 11.94
C MET A 105 -17.83 -0.29 10.75
N ILE A 106 -16.55 -0.59 10.91
CA ILE A 106 -15.55 -0.52 9.84
C ILE A 106 -14.92 -1.89 9.70
N ASP A 107 -15.06 -2.49 8.53
CA ASP A 107 -14.38 -3.73 8.17
C ASP A 107 -13.23 -3.38 7.22
N GLY A 108 -12.00 -3.63 7.67
CA GLY A 108 -10.82 -3.56 6.83
C GLY A 108 -10.59 -4.86 6.06
N PRO A 109 -9.74 -4.83 5.03
CA PRO A 109 -9.30 -6.05 4.36
C PRO A 109 -8.57 -6.99 5.33
N PRO A 110 -8.53 -8.30 5.04
CA PRO A 110 -7.84 -9.27 5.89
C PRO A 110 -6.37 -8.91 6.16
N GLY A 111 -5.98 -8.97 7.44
CA GLY A 111 -4.61 -8.79 7.90
C GLY A 111 -4.29 -7.41 8.48
N PHE A 112 -5.16 -6.42 8.30
CA PHE A 112 -5.16 -5.25 9.17
C PHE A 112 -5.59 -5.66 10.58
N ILE A 113 -4.97 -5.09 11.61
CA ILE A 113 -5.34 -5.38 13.00
C ILE A 113 -5.57 -4.07 13.74
N PHE A 114 -6.82 -3.80 14.11
CA PHE A 114 -7.20 -2.60 14.83
C PHE A 114 -6.75 -2.62 16.29
N THR A 115 -6.43 -1.43 16.81
CA THR A 115 -6.32 -1.21 18.25
C THR A 115 -7.07 0.06 18.65
N CYS A 116 -7.88 -0.06 19.71
CA CYS A 116 -8.59 1.06 20.30
C CYS A 116 -7.72 1.86 21.29
N ALA A 117 -6.45 1.46 21.48
CA ALA A 117 -5.51 2.25 22.25
C ALA A 117 -5.26 3.59 21.56
N PHE A 118 -5.39 4.69 22.30
CA PHE A 118 -5.14 6.06 21.82
C PHE A 118 -6.07 6.52 20.68
N VAL A 119 -7.27 5.95 20.57
CA VAL A 119 -8.29 6.46 19.66
C VAL A 119 -8.61 7.92 20.00
N SER A 120 -8.80 8.74 18.98
CA SER A 120 -9.27 10.11 19.14
C SER A 120 -10.32 10.43 18.10
N TYR A 121 -11.17 11.40 18.43
CA TYR A 121 -12.33 11.73 17.63
C TYR A 121 -12.38 13.24 17.36
N ILE A 122 -12.93 13.60 16.20
CA ILE A 122 -13.25 14.97 15.83
C ILE A 122 -14.73 15.02 15.51
N ASN A 123 -15.44 15.98 16.12
CA ASN A 123 -16.89 16.09 16.07
C ASN A 123 -17.64 14.83 16.55
N LEU A 124 -17.07 14.07 17.50
CA LEU A 124 -17.78 13.05 18.27
C LEU A 124 -17.55 13.25 19.76
N GLY A 125 -18.47 12.75 20.57
CA GLY A 125 -18.42 12.76 22.01
C GLY A 125 -17.19 12.00 22.56
N PRO A 126 -16.54 12.50 23.62
CA PRO A 126 -15.31 11.90 24.17
C PRO A 126 -15.52 10.51 24.78
N THR A 127 -16.76 10.18 25.10
CA THR A 127 -17.22 8.90 25.67
C THR A 127 -17.63 7.87 24.62
N THR A 128 -17.43 8.18 23.32
CA THR A 128 -17.56 7.22 22.23
C THR A 128 -16.66 6.02 22.50
N THR A 129 -17.26 4.82 22.53
CA THR A 129 -16.53 3.59 22.84
C THR A 129 -15.96 2.97 21.57
N CYS A 130 -14.89 2.21 21.70
CA CYS A 130 -14.22 1.52 20.60
C CYS A 130 -14.01 0.05 20.98
N THR A 131 -14.45 -0.86 20.12
CA THR A 131 -14.32 -2.31 20.31
C THR A 131 -13.68 -2.93 19.07
N PRO A 132 -12.41 -3.36 19.12
CA PRO A 132 -11.73 -3.96 17.98
C PRO A 132 -11.96 -5.48 17.93
N ASP A 133 -12.06 -6.02 16.72
CA ASP A 133 -12.12 -7.45 16.43
C ASP A 133 -11.26 -7.74 15.19
N SER A 134 -9.95 -7.94 15.40
CA SER A 134 -8.98 -8.21 14.33
C SER A 134 -9.00 -7.13 13.24
N ASP A 135 -9.48 -7.46 12.04
CA ASP A 135 -9.61 -6.61 10.86
C ASP A 135 -10.90 -5.77 10.87
N LYS A 136 -11.68 -5.83 11.96
CA LYS A 136 -12.89 -5.06 12.16
C LYS A 136 -12.80 -4.19 13.40
N VAL A 137 -13.56 -3.11 13.41
CA VAL A 137 -13.72 -2.26 14.59
C VAL A 137 -15.10 -1.67 14.65
N GLN A 138 -15.63 -1.55 15.86
CA GLN A 138 -16.90 -0.91 16.15
C GLN A 138 -16.66 0.32 17.01
N PHE A 139 -17.26 1.45 16.63
CA PHE A 139 -17.32 2.66 17.45
C PHE A 139 -18.77 2.95 17.80
N GLN A 140 -19.11 3.03 19.08
CA GLN A 140 -20.46 3.39 19.51
C GLN A 140 -20.45 4.80 20.05
N PHE A 141 -21.27 5.67 19.46
CA PHE A 141 -21.42 7.07 19.86
C PHE A 141 -21.85 7.16 21.32
N ASP A 142 -21.53 8.28 21.96
CA ASP A 142 -22.12 8.62 23.25
C ASP A 142 -23.65 8.69 23.14
N ALA A 143 -24.33 8.39 24.25
CA ALA A 143 -25.79 8.35 24.29
C ALA A 143 -26.45 9.72 24.00
N LEU A 144 -25.74 10.82 24.20
CA LEU A 144 -26.19 12.19 23.98
C LEU A 144 -25.60 12.83 22.72
N ASP A 145 -24.74 12.11 21.99
CA ASP A 145 -24.03 12.64 20.81
C ASP A 145 -24.80 12.33 19.53
N GLU A 146 -25.88 13.09 19.31
CA GLU A 146 -26.62 13.10 18.05
C GLU A 146 -25.84 13.92 16.99
N LYS A 147 -25.85 13.44 15.75
CA LYS A 147 -25.31 14.18 14.59
C LYS A 147 -26.43 14.57 13.66
N GLU A 148 -26.43 15.84 13.27
CA GLU A 148 -27.38 16.34 12.29
C GLU A 148 -27.06 15.77 10.89
N ALA A 149 -28.05 15.80 10.02
CA ALA A 149 -27.86 15.43 8.62
C ALA A 149 -26.75 16.28 7.98
N ASN A 150 -25.84 15.62 7.25
CA ASN A 150 -24.67 16.18 6.58
C ASN A 150 -23.55 16.69 7.50
N GLU A 151 -23.60 16.38 8.80
CA GLU A 151 -22.50 16.66 9.70
C GLU A 151 -21.36 15.66 9.51
N GLU A 152 -20.15 16.18 9.26
CA GLU A 152 -18.95 15.35 9.10
C GLU A 152 -18.27 15.12 10.45
N PHE A 153 -17.86 13.87 10.68
CA PHE A 153 -17.06 13.49 11.83
C PHE A 153 -15.87 12.64 11.41
N GLN A 154 -14.84 12.63 12.27
CA GLN A 154 -13.62 11.86 12.03
C GLN A 154 -13.27 10.96 13.21
N ILE A 155 -12.80 9.77 12.87
CA ILE A 155 -12.30 8.78 13.82
C ILE A 155 -10.85 8.51 13.48
N LYS A 156 -9.95 8.77 14.44
CA LYS A 156 -8.53 8.49 14.31
C LYS A 156 -8.19 7.28 15.15
N VAL A 157 -7.78 6.20 14.51
CA VAL A 157 -7.51 4.90 15.16
C VAL A 157 -6.20 4.32 14.67
N TYR A 158 -5.51 3.62 15.55
CA TYR A 158 -4.29 2.92 15.20
C TYR A 158 -4.59 1.52 14.66
N VAL A 159 -3.86 1.13 13.62
CA VAL A 159 -3.99 -0.16 12.96
C VAL A 159 -2.61 -0.70 12.66
N ARG A 160 -2.39 -1.99 12.90
CA ARG A 160 -1.20 -2.67 12.39
C ARG A 160 -1.43 -3.05 10.94
N ASN A 161 -0.55 -2.58 10.06
CA ASN A 161 -0.62 -2.92 8.63
C ASN A 161 -0.33 -4.42 8.41
N PRO A 162 -0.99 -5.07 7.43
CA PRO A 162 -0.63 -6.41 7.00
C PRO A 162 0.77 -6.43 6.39
N GLN A 163 1.31 -7.64 6.14
CA GLN A 163 2.62 -7.77 5.52
C GLN A 163 2.65 -7.24 4.07
N PHE A 164 1.53 -7.37 3.36
CA PHE A 164 1.35 -6.99 1.96
C PHE A 164 -0.01 -6.34 1.77
N THR A 165 -0.17 -5.52 0.72
CA THR A 165 -1.48 -4.98 0.34
C THR A 165 -2.46 -6.14 0.03
N PRO A 166 -3.56 -6.29 0.78
CA PRO A 166 -4.53 -7.36 0.53
C PRO A 166 -5.19 -7.21 -0.85
N GLN A 167 -5.68 -8.33 -1.40
CA GLN A 167 -6.42 -8.33 -2.66
C GLN A 167 -7.73 -9.11 -2.45
N PRO A 168 -8.91 -8.44 -2.51
CA PRO A 168 -9.11 -7.01 -2.79
C PRO A 168 -8.71 -6.10 -1.62
N ASN A 169 -8.23 -4.88 -1.93
CA ASN A 169 -7.91 -3.84 -0.94
C ASN A 169 -9.08 -2.86 -0.76
N THR A 170 -10.21 -3.39 -0.29
CA THR A 170 -11.45 -2.63 -0.14
C THR A 170 -11.96 -2.67 1.29
N TRP A 171 -12.49 -1.54 1.75
CA TRP A 171 -12.99 -1.33 3.09
C TRP A 171 -14.50 -1.11 3.08
N ASP A 172 -15.17 -1.59 4.12
CA ASP A 172 -16.62 -1.47 4.27
C ASP A 172 -16.96 -0.65 5.51
N PHE A 173 -17.96 0.22 5.37
CA PHE A 173 -18.47 1.11 6.40
C PHE A 173 -19.96 0.87 6.59
N ARG A 174 -20.41 0.71 7.82
CA ARG A 174 -21.83 0.55 8.15
C ARG A 174 -22.18 1.41 9.36
N LEU A 175 -23.29 2.14 9.26
CA LEU A 175 -23.90 2.85 10.38
C LEU A 175 -25.14 2.08 10.82
N LEU A 176 -25.21 1.73 12.10
CA LEU A 176 -26.36 1.05 12.70
C LEU A 176 -26.98 1.94 13.77
N SER A 177 -28.31 1.91 13.83
CA SER A 177 -29.05 2.52 14.92
C SER A 177 -28.82 1.77 16.23
N PRO A 178 -29.22 2.34 17.38
CA PRO A 178 -29.12 1.66 18.68
C PRO A 178 -29.89 0.32 18.74
N LEU A 179 -30.84 0.10 17.82
CA LEU A 179 -31.62 -1.13 17.68
C LEU A 179 -30.97 -2.15 16.73
N GLY A 180 -29.78 -1.85 16.19
CA GLY A 180 -29.07 -2.71 15.24
C GLY A 180 -29.59 -2.64 13.80
N LEU A 181 -30.40 -1.63 13.46
CA LEU A 181 -30.91 -1.44 12.10
C LEU A 181 -29.94 -0.59 11.28
N PHE A 182 -29.67 -0.95 10.03
CA PHE A 182 -28.82 -0.14 9.15
C PHE A 182 -29.43 1.24 8.88
N ILE A 183 -28.65 2.27 9.20
CA ILE A 183 -28.93 3.66 8.84
C ILE A 183 -28.38 3.92 7.43
N ASP A 184 -27.10 3.61 7.22
CA ASP A 184 -26.35 3.75 5.97
C ASP A 184 -25.27 2.68 5.83
N ILE A 185 -24.91 2.36 4.59
CA ILE A 185 -23.85 1.42 4.25
C ILE A 185 -23.02 1.98 3.09
N ARG A 186 -21.70 1.78 3.13
CA ARG A 186 -20.81 1.99 2.00
C ARG A 186 -19.80 0.85 1.93
N LEU A 187 -19.89 0.04 0.89
CA LEU A 187 -18.99 -1.09 0.68
C LEU A 187 -17.95 -0.77 -0.39
N GLY A 188 -16.85 -1.52 -0.40
CA GLY A 188 -15.91 -1.48 -1.51
C GLY A 188 -15.07 -0.20 -1.60
N VAL A 189 -14.93 0.55 -0.50
CA VAL A 189 -14.16 1.81 -0.49
C VAL A 189 -12.68 1.47 -0.72
N PRO A 190 -12.02 2.04 -1.74
CA PRO A 190 -10.61 1.76 -2.01
C PRO A 190 -9.73 2.13 -0.81
N GLY A 191 -8.86 1.20 -0.42
CA GLY A 191 -7.86 1.43 0.62
C GLY A 191 -6.60 2.13 0.09
N PHE A 192 -5.53 2.03 0.88
CA PHE A 192 -4.18 2.50 0.54
C PHE A 192 -3.24 1.30 0.39
N ASP A 193 -2.20 1.44 -0.42
CA ASP A 193 -1.18 0.39 -0.58
C ASP A 193 -0.26 0.30 0.63
N ILE A 194 0.03 -0.92 1.08
CA ILE A 194 1.08 -1.20 2.05
C ILE A 194 2.43 -1.23 1.35
N THR A 195 3.40 -0.50 1.89
CA THR A 195 4.79 -0.58 1.44
C THR A 195 5.51 -1.72 2.17
N GLY A 196 5.86 -2.77 1.42
CA GLY A 196 6.64 -3.91 1.89
C GLY A 196 8.10 -3.55 2.19
N LEU A 197 8.88 -4.47 2.76
CA LEU A 197 10.29 -4.26 3.06
C LEU A 197 11.16 -4.65 1.85
N VAL A 198 12.10 -3.79 1.46
CA VAL A 198 13.27 -4.26 0.69
C VAL A 198 14.41 -4.52 1.66
N GLU A 199 14.81 -5.79 1.81
CA GLU A 199 16.09 -6.08 2.46
C GLU A 199 17.19 -5.59 1.53
N ALA A 200 18.03 -4.66 1.97
CA ALA A 200 19.08 -4.10 1.13
C ALA A 200 20.36 -3.87 1.95
N SER A 201 21.51 -4.07 1.32
CA SER A 201 22.83 -3.75 1.85
C SER A 201 23.69 -3.10 0.76
N ILE A 202 24.56 -2.18 1.18
CA ILE A 202 25.41 -1.41 0.26
C ILE A 202 26.87 -1.70 0.60
N VAL A 203 27.62 -2.19 -0.39
CA VAL A 203 29.04 -2.50 -0.29
C VAL A 203 29.82 -1.56 -1.20
N PRO A 204 30.67 -0.66 -0.65
CA PRO A 204 31.50 0.22 -1.46
C PRO A 204 32.77 -0.48 -1.96
N GLU A 205 33.20 -0.17 -3.18
CA GLU A 205 34.53 -0.57 -3.68
C GLU A 205 35.62 0.46 -3.31
N PHE A 206 35.27 1.75 -3.25
CA PHE A 206 36.24 2.84 -3.06
C PHE A 206 35.67 3.99 -2.21
N THR A 207 36.07 4.10 -0.94
CA THR A 207 35.42 5.00 0.04
C THR A 207 36.03 6.40 0.16
N TYR A 208 36.93 6.80 -0.74
CA TYR A 208 37.59 8.11 -0.62
C TYR A 208 36.68 9.28 -1.01
N LYS A 209 36.71 10.36 -0.22
CA LYS A 209 35.90 11.57 -0.44
C LYS A 209 36.07 12.14 -1.84
N ARG A 210 34.97 12.62 -2.44
CA ARG A 210 34.92 13.26 -3.78
C ARG A 210 35.38 12.40 -4.96
N HIS A 211 35.66 11.13 -4.74
CA HIS A 211 36.04 10.21 -5.81
C HIS A 211 34.82 9.39 -6.26
N ARG A 212 34.87 8.93 -7.50
CA ARG A 212 33.91 7.96 -8.02
C ARG A 212 34.13 6.63 -7.28
N ASN A 213 33.03 6.03 -6.88
CA ASN A 213 32.95 4.78 -6.16
C ASN A 213 31.90 3.91 -6.85
N ASN A 214 32.30 2.72 -7.27
CA ASN A 214 31.34 1.75 -7.77
C ASN A 214 30.81 0.97 -6.55
N ILE A 215 29.51 1.09 -6.28
CA ILE A 215 28.87 0.43 -5.15
C ILE A 215 28.11 -0.80 -5.64
N ALA A 216 28.16 -1.89 -4.86
CA ALA A 216 27.30 -3.03 -5.03
C ALA A 216 26.15 -2.97 -4.03
N VAL A 217 24.92 -2.98 -4.52
CA VAL A 217 23.70 -2.97 -3.73
C VAL A 217 23.06 -4.34 -3.83
N HIS A 218 23.13 -5.12 -2.76
CA HIS A 218 22.45 -6.40 -2.68
C HIS A 218 21.08 -6.18 -2.10
N PHE A 219 20.04 -6.72 -2.74
CA PHE A 219 18.70 -6.56 -2.21
C PHE A 219 17.76 -7.72 -2.53
N LEU A 220 16.72 -7.87 -1.71
CA LEU A 220 15.64 -8.84 -1.86
C LEU A 220 14.31 -8.08 -1.68
N PRO A 221 13.51 -7.90 -2.76
CA PRO A 221 12.20 -7.29 -2.63
C PRO A 221 11.23 -8.24 -1.93
N SER A 222 10.42 -7.73 -1.01
CA SER A 222 9.37 -8.53 -0.37
C SER A 222 8.16 -8.74 -1.28
N THR A 223 7.97 -7.91 -2.30
CA THR A 223 6.81 -7.98 -3.20
C THR A 223 7.28 -8.18 -4.64
N ILE A 224 6.51 -8.97 -5.41
CA ILE A 224 6.73 -9.08 -6.85
C ILE A 224 6.27 -7.77 -7.48
N MET A 225 7.15 -7.05 -8.18
CA MET A 225 6.69 -5.96 -9.05
C MET A 225 6.09 -6.58 -10.30
N ASN A 226 4.79 -6.39 -10.49
CA ASN A 226 4.05 -7.08 -11.53
C ASN A 226 4.51 -6.63 -12.92
N ARG A 227 4.68 -7.58 -13.84
CA ARG A 227 4.97 -7.30 -15.25
C ARG A 227 3.83 -6.57 -15.96
N ALA A 228 2.61 -6.71 -15.46
CA ALA A 228 1.44 -5.97 -15.97
C ALA A 228 1.49 -4.47 -15.60
N ASP A 229 2.27 -4.09 -14.58
CA ASP A 229 2.43 -2.69 -14.21
C ASP A 229 3.36 -1.99 -15.21
N ILE A 230 2.93 -0.83 -15.72
CA ILE A 230 3.77 0.06 -16.53
C ILE A 230 4.54 0.97 -15.57
N GLY A 231 5.79 1.33 -15.90
CA GLY A 231 6.55 2.32 -15.13
C GLY A 231 7.23 1.78 -13.88
N ASN A 232 7.58 0.50 -13.84
CA ASN A 232 8.31 -0.12 -12.74
C ASN A 232 9.71 0.52 -12.57
N GLU A 233 10.00 1.03 -11.38
CA GLU A 233 11.21 1.73 -11.01
C GLU A 233 11.85 1.18 -9.71
N ILE A 234 13.18 1.19 -9.68
CA ILE A 234 13.99 1.07 -8.46
C ILE A 234 14.62 2.43 -8.19
N VAL A 235 14.51 2.90 -6.96
CA VAL A 235 15.03 4.19 -6.52
C VAL A 235 15.96 3.98 -5.33
N LEU A 236 17.19 4.46 -5.46
CA LEU A 236 18.17 4.50 -4.38
C LEU A 236 18.53 5.95 -4.08
N THR A 237 18.29 6.39 -2.85
CA THR A 237 18.60 7.74 -2.39
C THR A 237 19.72 7.67 -1.37
N ALA A 238 20.84 8.29 -1.72
CA ALA A 238 21.95 8.49 -0.81
C ALA A 238 21.72 9.71 0.10
N PRO A 239 22.45 9.82 1.22
CA PRO A 239 22.50 11.04 2.01
C PRO A 239 22.97 12.24 1.19
N SER A 240 22.64 13.45 1.66
CA SER A 240 23.13 14.69 1.05
C SER A 240 24.65 14.69 0.94
N GLY A 241 25.16 15.15 -0.21
CA GLY A 241 26.58 15.22 -0.52
C GLY A 241 27.09 14.10 -1.42
N PHE A 242 26.43 12.94 -1.45
CA PHE A 242 26.67 11.93 -2.51
C PHE A 242 26.04 12.39 -3.81
N THR A 243 26.59 11.96 -4.95
CA THR A 243 26.02 12.30 -6.26
C THR A 243 26.08 11.15 -7.24
N PHE A 244 24.93 10.75 -7.78
CA PHE A 244 24.85 9.76 -8.85
C PHE A 244 25.03 10.43 -10.21
N PRO A 245 25.92 9.93 -11.08
CA PRO A 245 26.06 10.41 -12.44
C PRO A 245 24.77 10.21 -13.24
N THR A 246 24.40 11.18 -14.08
CA THR A 246 23.24 11.07 -14.98
C THR A 246 23.36 9.88 -15.92
N ASN A 247 24.56 9.61 -16.39
CA ASN A 247 24.84 8.45 -17.22
C ASN A 247 25.43 7.34 -16.33
N CYS A 248 24.66 6.28 -16.07
CA CYS A 248 25.12 5.15 -15.27
C CYS A 248 26.07 4.24 -16.07
N SER A 249 27.28 4.73 -16.38
CA SER A 249 28.24 4.05 -17.26
C SER A 249 28.62 2.63 -16.84
N HIS A 250 28.63 2.35 -15.53
CA HIS A 250 28.95 1.02 -14.98
C HIS A 250 27.71 0.33 -14.37
N PHE A 251 26.52 0.71 -14.81
CA PHE A 251 25.30 0.04 -14.37
C PHE A 251 25.33 -1.43 -14.79
N ASN A 252 25.19 -2.31 -13.80
CA ASN A 252 25.01 -3.73 -14.03
C ASN A 252 24.05 -4.27 -12.98
N MET A 253 23.08 -5.08 -13.38
CA MET A 253 22.15 -5.68 -12.44
C MET A 253 21.94 -7.14 -12.77
N LYS A 254 22.03 -8.02 -11.78
CA LYS A 254 21.85 -9.46 -11.98
C LYS A 254 21.08 -10.07 -10.82
N PRO A 255 20.24 -11.09 -11.09
CA PRO A 255 19.67 -11.90 -10.03
C PRO A 255 20.76 -12.81 -9.45
N GLU A 256 20.67 -13.05 -8.15
CA GLU A 256 21.41 -14.03 -7.38
C GLU A 256 20.39 -15.02 -6.81
N ALA A 257 20.76 -16.31 -6.72
CA ALA A 257 19.86 -17.33 -6.20
C ALA A 257 19.38 -16.91 -4.79
N SER A 258 18.07 -16.81 -4.57
CA SER A 258 17.50 -16.33 -3.30
C SER A 258 17.58 -17.36 -2.19
N GLY A 259 17.82 -18.64 -2.52
CA GLY A 259 17.71 -19.76 -1.57
C GLY A 259 16.28 -20.02 -1.12
N ILE A 260 15.28 -19.35 -1.73
CA ILE A 260 13.86 -19.50 -1.40
C ILE A 260 13.27 -20.60 -2.28
N PRO A 261 12.69 -21.67 -1.70
CA PRO A 261 12.03 -22.73 -2.47
C PRO A 261 10.96 -22.16 -3.41
N GLY A 262 10.97 -22.60 -4.68
CA GLY A 262 10.05 -22.12 -5.71
C GLY A 262 10.47 -20.83 -6.43
N TYR A 263 11.58 -20.21 -6.03
CA TYR A 263 12.20 -19.07 -6.72
C TYR A 263 13.58 -19.44 -7.26
N GLU A 264 13.60 -20.47 -8.10
CA GLU A 264 14.77 -20.81 -8.91
C GLU A 264 14.85 -19.85 -10.11
N ILE A 265 16.07 -19.45 -10.47
CA ILE A 265 16.32 -18.60 -11.63
C ILE A 265 16.39 -19.52 -12.84
N PRO A 266 15.48 -19.38 -13.83
CA PRO A 266 15.56 -20.17 -15.06
C PRO A 266 16.88 -19.94 -15.80
N ASP A 267 17.40 -20.97 -16.46
CA ASP A 267 18.67 -20.90 -17.20
C ASP A 267 18.64 -19.86 -18.34
N ASP A 268 17.46 -19.57 -18.88
CA ASP A 268 17.22 -18.60 -19.95
C ASP A 268 16.82 -17.20 -19.44
N TYR A 269 16.87 -16.97 -18.12
CA TYR A 269 16.44 -15.71 -17.54
C TYR A 269 17.43 -14.57 -17.82
N VAL A 270 17.08 -13.74 -18.80
CA VAL A 270 17.85 -12.54 -19.16
C VAL A 270 17.44 -11.37 -18.28
N PHE A 271 18.40 -10.86 -17.50
CA PHE A 271 18.19 -9.73 -16.61
C PHE A 271 19.45 -8.83 -16.55
N PRO A 272 19.33 -7.49 -16.59
CA PRO A 272 18.08 -6.74 -16.63
C PRO A 272 17.41 -6.84 -18.01
N PRO A 273 16.08 -6.70 -18.11
CA PRO A 273 15.38 -6.76 -19.39
C PRO A 273 15.87 -5.69 -20.37
N VAL A 274 15.89 -6.02 -21.67
CA VAL A 274 16.30 -5.09 -22.73
C VAL A 274 15.41 -3.86 -22.70
N GLY A 275 16.02 -2.67 -22.68
CA GLY A 275 15.30 -1.40 -22.51
C GLY A 275 15.26 -0.87 -21.08
N THR A 276 15.88 -1.56 -20.13
CA THR A 276 16.11 -1.01 -18.77
C THR A 276 17.01 0.22 -18.85
N THR A 277 16.55 1.33 -18.30
CA THR A 277 17.30 2.60 -18.25
C THR A 277 17.75 2.89 -16.83
N CYS A 278 18.89 3.57 -16.69
CA CYS A 278 19.40 4.02 -15.40
C CYS A 278 19.80 5.50 -15.52
N GLY A 279 19.39 6.31 -14.54
CA GLY A 279 19.75 7.73 -14.47
C GLY A 279 19.93 8.22 -13.05
N GLY A 280 20.99 9.00 -12.83
CA GLY A 280 21.23 9.72 -11.58
C GLY A 280 20.77 11.18 -11.63
N SER A 281 20.25 11.67 -10.52
CA SER A 281 19.90 13.08 -10.28
C SER A 281 20.28 13.44 -8.85
N GLU A 282 21.31 14.27 -8.68
CA GLU A 282 21.86 14.62 -7.37
C GLU A 282 22.16 13.36 -6.54
N ASN A 283 21.60 13.23 -5.34
CA ASN A 283 21.76 12.08 -4.44
C ASN A 283 20.78 10.93 -4.73
N VAL A 284 20.04 10.97 -5.85
CA VAL A 284 19.04 9.96 -6.22
C VAL A 284 19.48 9.21 -7.47
N LEU A 285 19.35 7.89 -7.44
CA LEU A 285 19.46 7.00 -8.57
C LEU A 285 18.09 6.43 -8.91
N THR A 286 17.71 6.44 -10.18
CA THR A 286 16.50 5.80 -10.67
C THR A 286 16.85 4.80 -11.76
N VAL A 287 16.44 3.55 -11.59
CA VAL A 287 16.47 2.49 -12.61
C VAL A 287 15.03 2.22 -13.02
N ARG A 288 14.73 2.28 -14.31
CA ARG A 288 13.38 2.09 -14.86
C ARG A 288 13.35 0.90 -15.80
N PHE A 289 12.43 0.00 -15.56
CA PHE A 289 12.19 -1.18 -16.40
C PHE A 289 11.28 -0.84 -17.58
N PRO A 290 11.43 -1.54 -18.73
CA PRO A 290 10.51 -1.41 -19.85
C PRO A 290 9.11 -1.95 -19.47
N PRO A 291 8.05 -1.58 -20.21
CA PRO A 291 6.73 -2.19 -20.04
C PRO A 291 6.81 -3.73 -20.16
N GLY A 292 6.07 -4.46 -19.32
CA GLY A 292 6.13 -5.93 -19.31
C GLY A 292 7.24 -6.51 -18.44
N ALA A 293 8.08 -5.69 -17.79
CA ALA A 293 9.16 -6.11 -16.93
C ALA A 293 8.95 -5.67 -15.48
N GLY A 294 9.45 -6.48 -14.54
CA GLY A 294 9.36 -6.22 -13.10
C GLY A 294 10.35 -7.08 -12.32
N LEU A 295 10.19 -7.13 -11.01
CA LEU A 295 11.03 -7.87 -10.08
C LEU A 295 10.27 -9.07 -9.55
N GLN A 296 10.87 -10.24 -9.66
CA GLN A 296 10.48 -11.43 -8.89
C GLN A 296 11.16 -11.41 -7.53
N ARG A 297 10.76 -12.31 -6.60
CA ARG A 297 11.40 -12.48 -5.29
C ARG A 297 12.73 -13.24 -5.35
N TYR A 298 13.62 -12.79 -6.24
CA TYR A 298 15.02 -13.20 -6.25
C TYR A 298 15.86 -12.26 -5.39
N ARG A 299 17.04 -12.72 -4.99
CA ARG A 299 18.07 -11.78 -4.54
C ARG A 299 18.63 -11.11 -5.79
N TYR A 300 18.98 -9.84 -5.70
CA TYR A 300 19.60 -9.11 -6.80
C TYR A 300 20.86 -8.42 -6.31
N VAL A 301 21.82 -8.27 -7.22
CA VAL A 301 22.95 -7.37 -7.06
C VAL A 301 22.87 -6.30 -8.13
N MET A 302 22.89 -5.04 -7.71
CA MET A 302 22.94 -3.86 -8.57
C MET A 302 24.26 -3.13 -8.35
N ARG A 303 25.10 -3.02 -9.38
CA ARG A 303 26.32 -2.23 -9.39
C ARG A 303 26.09 -0.90 -10.09
N VAL A 304 26.57 0.18 -9.48
CA VAL A 304 26.38 1.55 -9.99
C VAL A 304 27.45 2.50 -9.44
N ASP A 305 27.81 3.49 -10.25
CA ASP A 305 28.71 4.56 -9.83
C ASP A 305 28.01 5.58 -8.94
N VAL A 306 28.67 6.00 -7.87
CA VAL A 306 28.34 7.16 -7.05
C VAL A 306 29.59 8.01 -6.81
N ILE A 307 29.44 9.32 -6.77
CA ILE A 307 30.49 10.25 -6.33
C ILE A 307 30.34 10.39 -4.82
N ASN A 308 31.39 10.00 -4.09
CA ASN A 308 31.41 10.06 -2.64
C ASN A 308 31.31 11.50 -2.12
N ALA A 309 30.66 11.66 -0.97
CA ALA A 309 30.48 12.95 -0.33
C ALA A 309 31.80 13.69 -0.04
N LYS A 310 31.72 15.03 0.03
CA LYS A 310 32.87 15.90 0.35
C LYS A 310 33.33 15.76 1.80
N SER A 311 32.44 15.30 2.67
CA SER A 311 32.65 15.07 4.09
C SER A 311 31.52 14.20 4.61
N ASN A 312 31.69 13.64 5.80
CA ASN A 312 30.60 13.00 6.55
C ASN A 312 29.67 14.04 7.21
N ALA A 313 29.53 15.26 6.64
CA ALA A 313 28.91 16.40 7.32
C ALA A 313 27.43 16.19 7.66
N ASN A 314 27.02 16.81 8.78
CA ASN A 314 25.75 16.67 9.52
C ASN A 314 25.63 15.50 10.51
N ARG A 315 26.76 14.93 10.98
CA ARG A 315 26.73 13.94 12.06
C ARG A 315 27.64 14.33 13.22
N SER A 316 27.13 14.15 14.44
CA SER A 316 27.89 14.33 15.67
C SER A 316 29.13 13.43 15.64
N ILE A 317 30.25 13.92 16.18
CA ILE A 317 31.50 13.17 16.38
C ILE A 317 31.28 11.85 17.18
N THR A 318 30.12 11.70 17.83
CA THR A 318 29.72 10.53 18.61
C THR A 318 28.93 9.47 17.83
N ASP A 319 28.58 9.70 16.57
CA ASP A 319 27.79 8.74 15.79
C ASP A 319 28.70 7.61 15.27
N THR A 320 28.54 6.42 15.84
CA THR A 320 29.33 5.22 15.47
C THR A 320 28.82 4.56 14.19
N ASN A 321 27.61 4.90 13.72
CA ASN A 321 26.98 4.24 12.58
C ASN A 321 27.13 5.06 11.29
N PRO A 322 27.51 4.43 10.16
CA PRO A 322 27.58 5.08 8.86
C PRO A 322 26.20 5.59 8.42
N PRO A 323 26.14 6.49 7.42
CA PRO A 323 24.91 7.15 7.10
C PRO A 323 23.86 6.23 6.46
N PHE A 324 22.59 6.51 6.74
CA PHE A 324 21.47 5.75 6.21
C PHE A 324 21.06 6.24 4.82
N TRP A 325 20.84 5.29 3.93
CA TRP A 325 20.33 5.47 2.57
C TRP A 325 18.89 4.96 2.54
N SER A 326 18.11 5.38 1.55
CA SER A 326 16.79 4.79 1.29
C SER A 326 16.77 4.02 -0.01
N PHE A 327 16.15 2.86 -0.01
CA PHE A 327 15.91 2.02 -1.17
C PHE A 327 14.41 1.81 -1.34
N THR A 328 13.87 2.03 -2.53
CA THR A 328 12.44 1.92 -2.81
C THR A 328 12.22 1.26 -4.16
N THR A 329 11.30 0.32 -4.23
CA THR A 329 10.71 -0.15 -5.50
C THR A 329 9.35 0.54 -5.66
N ARG A 330 9.03 1.02 -6.85
CA ARG A 330 7.79 1.77 -7.10
C ARG A 330 7.29 1.63 -8.53
N VAL A 331 6.03 1.97 -8.74
CA VAL A 331 5.41 2.13 -10.05
C VAL A 331 5.23 3.63 -10.30
N ASN A 332 5.67 4.13 -11.45
CA ASN A 332 5.56 5.54 -11.84
C ASN A 332 4.95 5.68 -13.24
N ASN A 333 3.64 5.90 -13.25
CA ASN A 333 2.85 6.13 -14.45
C ASN A 333 2.49 7.60 -14.57
N GLU A 334 3.20 8.30 -15.45
CA GLU A 334 2.88 9.70 -15.82
C GLU A 334 2.76 10.64 -14.60
N GLY A 335 3.59 10.42 -13.56
CA GLY A 335 3.59 11.22 -12.33
C GLY A 335 2.73 10.65 -11.20
N VAL A 336 1.92 9.63 -11.44
CA VAL A 336 1.27 8.85 -10.38
C VAL A 336 2.27 7.83 -9.85
N ILE A 337 2.79 8.11 -8.64
CA ILE A 337 3.79 7.28 -7.97
C ILE A 337 3.13 6.40 -6.92
N ARG A 338 3.38 5.09 -7.00
CA ARG A 338 2.92 4.07 -6.05
C ARG A 338 4.12 3.26 -5.57
N ASN A 339 4.49 3.40 -4.30
CA ASN A 339 5.59 2.62 -3.73
C ASN A 339 5.14 1.17 -3.47
N VAL A 340 5.97 0.22 -3.87
CA VAL A 340 5.72 -1.23 -3.75
C VAL A 340 6.44 -1.76 -2.51
N ASP A 341 7.75 -1.58 -2.43
CA ASP A 341 8.54 -1.88 -1.25
C ASP A 341 9.47 -0.70 -0.92
N ALA A 342 9.81 -0.51 0.35
CA ALA A 342 10.74 0.53 0.78
C ALA A 342 11.57 0.13 2.02
N ASN A 343 12.77 0.67 2.10
CA ASN A 343 13.65 0.62 3.26
C ASN A 343 14.40 1.93 3.38
N MET A 344 14.07 2.74 4.40
CA MET A 344 14.66 4.08 4.60
C MET A 344 15.92 4.08 5.46
N THR A 345 16.34 2.92 5.96
CA THR A 345 17.44 2.79 6.94
C THR A 345 18.50 1.83 6.44
N VAL A 346 18.76 1.83 5.12
CA VAL A 346 19.81 0.99 4.53
C VAL A 346 21.15 1.54 4.98
N GLN A 347 21.93 0.73 5.68
CA GLN A 347 23.22 1.15 6.20
C GLN A 347 24.19 1.37 5.03
N GLY A 348 24.73 2.59 4.93
CA GLY A 348 25.74 2.96 3.95
C GLY A 348 27.16 2.76 4.49
N PHE A 349 28.06 3.64 4.08
CA PHE A 349 29.48 3.58 4.44
C PHE A 349 30.06 4.96 4.75
N TRP A 350 31.17 4.97 5.50
CA TRP A 350 31.95 6.17 5.79
C TRP A 350 32.85 6.56 4.62
N VAL A 351 33.01 7.87 4.39
CA VAL A 351 34.00 8.37 3.44
C VAL A 351 35.29 8.81 4.14
N THR A 352 36.45 8.50 3.55
CA THR A 352 37.79 8.75 4.11
C THR A 352 38.60 9.69 3.24
N ASP A 353 39.62 10.35 3.83
CA ASP A 353 40.55 11.17 3.06
C ASP A 353 41.58 10.29 2.34
N LEU A 354 41.88 10.64 1.09
CA LEU A 354 42.95 9.98 0.34
C LEU A 354 44.29 10.56 0.79
N ILE A 355 45.03 9.78 1.59
CA ILE A 355 46.40 10.12 1.96
C ILE A 355 47.32 9.55 0.87
N ILE A 356 47.83 10.43 -0.01
CA ILE A 356 48.88 10.04 -0.96
C ILE A 356 50.22 10.17 -0.21
N PRO A 357 50.92 9.07 0.09
CA PRO A 357 52.25 9.18 0.70
C PRO A 357 53.16 9.93 -0.27
N HIS A 358 53.68 11.07 0.17
CA HIS A 358 54.76 11.74 -0.55
C HIS A 358 55.97 10.82 -0.58
N ILE A 359 56.32 10.32 -1.76
CA ILE A 359 57.66 9.78 -2.03
C ILE A 359 58.60 10.99 -2.11
N GLY A 360 58.90 11.56 -0.94
CA GLY A 360 59.98 12.52 -0.78
C GLY A 360 61.30 11.82 -1.05
N ARG A 361 62.12 12.44 -1.91
CA ARG A 361 63.49 12.01 -2.20
C ARG A 361 64.21 11.62 -0.90
N ALA A 362 64.78 10.43 -0.91
CA ALA A 362 65.64 9.95 0.17
C ALA A 362 66.79 10.93 0.40
N SER A 363 66.82 11.54 1.58
CA SER A 363 68.06 11.93 2.24
C SER A 363 67.99 11.43 3.68
N GLY A 364 68.59 10.25 3.88
CA GLY A 364 69.16 9.73 5.12
C GLY A 364 68.30 9.75 6.38
N LEU A 365 67.72 8.60 6.73
CA LEU A 365 67.80 7.92 8.04
C LEU A 365 66.92 6.65 8.00
N PRO A 366 67.24 5.58 8.76
CA PRO A 366 66.65 4.26 8.55
C PRO A 366 65.20 4.20 9.05
N LEU A 367 64.32 3.70 8.18
CA LEU A 367 62.94 3.32 8.45
C LEU A 367 62.89 2.05 9.31
N TYR A 368 62.31 2.14 10.51
CA TYR A 368 61.64 0.99 11.11
C TYR A 368 60.24 0.89 10.50
N PRO A 369 59.85 -0.24 9.88
CA PRO A 369 58.50 -0.40 9.37
C PRO A 369 57.54 -0.67 10.54
N MET A 370 56.69 0.31 10.86
CA MET A 370 55.51 0.04 11.68
C MET A 370 54.43 -0.55 10.75
N LEU A 371 54.39 -1.88 10.68
CA LEU A 371 53.31 -2.64 10.08
C LEU A 371 52.07 -2.46 10.96
N VAL A 372 51.13 -1.62 10.53
CA VAL A 372 49.77 -1.62 11.09
C VAL A 372 48.94 -2.58 10.26
N LEU A 373 48.89 -3.83 10.72
CA LEU A 373 47.99 -4.86 10.21
C LEU A 373 46.59 -4.57 10.80
N SER A 374 45.67 -4.02 10.00
CA SER A 374 44.26 -3.95 10.39
C SER A 374 43.59 -5.24 9.93
N MET A 375 43.35 -6.14 10.87
CA MET A 375 42.64 -7.40 10.67
C MET A 375 41.21 -7.20 11.15
N MET A 376 40.23 -7.15 10.23
CA MET A 376 38.82 -7.22 10.61
C MET A 376 38.47 -8.68 10.94
N ILE A 377 38.20 -8.95 12.21
CA ILE A 377 37.62 -10.21 12.66
C ILE A 377 36.10 -10.10 12.48
N SER A 378 35.54 -10.93 11.60
CA SER A 378 34.09 -11.14 11.52
C SER A 378 33.70 -12.14 12.61
N ALA A 379 33.05 -11.66 13.68
CA ALA A 379 32.40 -12.51 14.65
C ALA A 379 30.96 -12.76 14.19
N VAL A 380 30.67 -14.00 13.83
CA VAL A 380 29.32 -14.53 13.71
C VAL A 380 28.87 -14.91 15.13
N MET A 381 27.73 -14.37 15.56
CA MET A 381 26.86 -15.02 16.54
C MET A 381 25.50 -15.23 15.92
#